data_AF-A0A7S3IY73-F1
#
_entry.id   AF-A0A7S3IY73-F1
#
_cell.length_a   1.000
_cell.length_b   1.000
_cell.length_c   1.000
_cell.angle_alpha   90.00
_cell.angle_beta   90.00
_cell.angle_gamma   90.00
#
_symmetry.space_group_name_H-M   'P 1'
#
loop_
_entity.id
_entity.type
_entity.pdbx_description
1 polymer ?
#
loop_
_entity_poly.entity_id
_entity_poly.type
_entity_poly.pdbx_seq_one_letter_code
_entity_poly.pdbx_strand_id
1 'polypeptide(L)'
;APTIGDRISMVMIRSTKNANCYEKSEDPLFALDNDLPIDYQYYLDHHLKQPLIRLFEPILQNPEKTLFVGEHTRSIYVPKLANTGLGKFAVIKQTCLSCKRVVNDQ
;
A
#
# COMPACT_ATOMS: atom_id res chain seq x y z
N ALA A 1 -10.06 -21.73 -13.95
CA ALA A 1 -10.58 -20.42 -14.40
C ALA A 1 -12.03 -20.30 -13.92
N PRO A 2 -12.48 -19.10 -13.50
CA PRO A 2 -13.81 -18.90 -12.94
C PRO A 2 -14.91 -19.07 -14.00
N THR A 3 -16.09 -19.51 -13.56
CA THR A 3 -17.28 -19.70 -14.39
C THR A 3 -18.33 -18.63 -14.13
N ILE A 4 -19.34 -18.55 -15.01
CA ILE A 4 -20.42 -17.56 -14.88
C ILE A 4 -21.19 -17.83 -13.58
N GLY A 5 -21.21 -16.84 -12.69
CA GLY A 5 -21.87 -16.92 -11.38
C GLY A 5 -20.92 -17.05 -10.20
N ASP A 6 -19.63 -17.33 -10.44
CA ASP A 6 -18.63 -17.43 -9.38
C ASP A 6 -18.23 -16.05 -8.83
N ARG A 7 -17.96 -15.98 -7.53
CA ARG A 7 -17.31 -14.82 -6.92
C ARG A 7 -15.80 -14.92 -7.13
N ILE A 8 -15.21 -13.83 -7.58
CA ILE A 8 -13.77 -13.76 -7.83
C ILE A 8 -13.14 -12.90 -6.73
N SER A 9 -12.20 -13.48 -6.00
CA SER A 9 -11.36 -12.75 -5.05
C SER A 9 -10.26 -11.99 -5.79
N MET A 10 -9.96 -10.79 -5.32
CA MET A 10 -9.00 -9.91 -5.98
C MET A 10 -8.36 -8.97 -4.96
N VAL A 11 -7.12 -8.58 -5.21
CA VAL A 11 -6.40 -7.52 -4.48
C VAL A 11 -5.94 -6.42 -5.43
N MET A 12 -5.80 -5.21 -4.90
CA MET A 12 -5.26 -4.07 -5.63
C MET A 12 -3.76 -3.96 -5.40
N ILE A 13 -2.99 -4.20 -6.47
CA ILE A 13 -1.54 -4.02 -6.47
C ILE A 13 -1.17 -2.58 -6.83
N ARG A 14 -0.01 -2.17 -6.35
CA ARG A 14 0.59 -0.88 -6.66
C ARG A 14 1.14 -0.92 -8.08
N SER A 15 0.72 0.05 -8.90
CA SER A 15 1.15 0.19 -10.29
C SER A 15 1.55 1.65 -10.58
N THR A 16 1.72 1.99 -11.86
CA THR A 16 2.03 3.36 -12.30
C THR A 16 0.94 4.35 -11.88
N LYS A 17 1.35 5.59 -11.68
CA LYS A 17 0.44 6.67 -11.34
C LYS A 17 -0.58 6.83 -12.48
N ASN A 18 -1.87 6.80 -12.14
CA ASN A 18 -3.02 6.84 -13.06
C ASN A 18 -3.29 5.57 -13.88
N ALA A 19 -2.66 4.43 -13.57
CA ALA A 19 -3.13 3.15 -14.13
C ALA A 19 -4.59 2.90 -13.73
N ASN A 20 -5.35 2.30 -14.64
CA ASN A 20 -6.77 2.04 -14.41
C ASN A 20 -6.95 0.96 -13.35
N CYS A 21 -8.06 1.02 -12.59
CA CYS A 21 -8.29 0.07 -11.49
C CYS A 21 -8.30 -1.39 -11.96
N TYR A 22 -8.84 -1.66 -13.16
CA TYR A 22 -8.89 -3.01 -13.71
C TYR A 22 -7.51 -3.58 -14.08
N GLU A 23 -6.48 -2.74 -14.23
CA GLU A 23 -5.10 -3.15 -14.51
C GLU A 23 -4.30 -3.39 -13.23
N LYS A 24 -4.82 -2.90 -12.09
CA LYS A 24 -4.24 -3.09 -10.75
C LYS A 24 -4.84 -4.29 -10.02
N SER A 25 -5.87 -4.88 -10.60
CA SER A 25 -6.61 -6.00 -10.06
C SER A 25 -5.86 -7.30 -10.28
N GLU A 26 -5.44 -7.96 -9.20
CA GLU A 26 -4.71 -9.23 -9.28
C GLU A 26 -5.30 -10.31 -8.38
N ASP A 27 -4.99 -11.56 -8.73
CA ASP A 27 -5.34 -12.72 -7.91
C ASP A 27 -4.51 -12.73 -6.60
N PRO A 28 -5.12 -12.98 -5.42
CA PRO A 28 -4.40 -12.95 -4.15
C PRO A 28 -3.24 -13.95 -4.06
N LEU A 29 -3.38 -15.14 -4.65
CA LEU A 29 -2.31 -16.15 -4.65
C LEU A 29 -1.16 -15.71 -5.55
N PHE A 30 -1.48 -15.19 -6.74
CA PHE A 30 -0.47 -14.68 -7.65
C PHE A 30 0.32 -13.49 -7.04
N ALA A 31 -0.39 -12.57 -6.38
CA ALA A 31 0.23 -11.45 -5.68
C ALA A 31 1.17 -11.90 -4.56
N LEU A 32 0.80 -12.95 -3.83
CA LEU A 32 1.62 -13.55 -2.78
C LEU A 32 2.87 -14.23 -3.36
N ASP A 33 2.69 -15.09 -4.38
CA ASP A 33 3.77 -15.88 -4.97
C ASP A 33 4.84 -15.00 -5.64
N ASN A 34 4.46 -13.81 -6.12
CA ASN A 34 5.36 -12.87 -6.80
C ASN A 34 5.76 -11.67 -5.92
N ASP A 35 5.38 -11.65 -4.63
CA ASP A 35 5.64 -10.57 -3.68
C ASP A 35 5.25 -9.18 -4.26
N LEU A 36 4.07 -9.11 -4.88
CA LEU A 36 3.59 -7.88 -5.50
C LEU A 36 3.20 -6.85 -4.43
N PRO A 37 3.68 -5.59 -4.54
CA PRO A 37 3.37 -4.57 -3.55
C PRO A 37 1.89 -4.20 -3.61
N ILE A 38 1.23 -4.16 -2.45
CA ILE A 38 -0.19 -3.77 -2.32
C ILE A 38 -0.34 -2.24 -2.34
N ASP A 39 -1.41 -1.74 -2.96
CA ASP A 39 -1.74 -0.30 -2.98
C ASP A 39 -2.51 0.10 -1.71
N TYR A 40 -1.79 0.33 -0.60
CA TYR A 40 -2.40 0.72 0.67
C TYR A 40 -3.20 2.03 0.59
N GLN A 41 -2.77 2.97 -0.25
CA GLN A 41 -3.46 4.26 -0.40
C GLN A 41 -4.83 4.06 -1.03
N TYR A 42 -4.93 3.18 -2.03
CA TYR A 42 -6.21 2.82 -2.62
C TYR A 42 -7.19 2.29 -1.58
N TYR A 43 -6.75 1.35 -0.73
CA TYR A 43 -7.58 0.79 0.34
C TYR A 43 -8.00 1.82 1.37
N LEU A 44 -7.09 2.71 1.76
CA LEU A 44 -7.40 3.79 2.69
C LEU A 44 -8.49 4.71 2.12
N ASP A 45 -8.32 5.20 0.89
CA ASP A 45 -9.20 6.21 0.30
C ASP A 45 -10.57 5.66 -0.11
N HIS A 46 -10.62 4.47 -0.71
CA HIS A 46 -11.83 3.95 -1.34
C HIS A 46 -12.63 3.00 -0.43
N HIS A 47 -11.98 2.34 0.53
CA HIS A 47 -12.65 1.36 1.39
C HIS A 47 -12.82 1.86 2.83
N LEU A 48 -11.77 2.42 3.43
CA LEU A 48 -11.80 2.75 4.87
C LEU A 48 -12.28 4.17 5.17
N LYS A 49 -11.88 5.14 4.34
CA LYS A 49 -12.08 6.56 4.63
C LYS A 49 -13.55 6.94 4.75
N GLN A 50 -14.37 6.61 3.76
CA GLN A 50 -15.78 7.02 3.73
C GLN A 50 -16.61 6.41 4.87
N PRO A 51 -16.53 5.10 5.17
CA PRO A 51 -17.24 4.53 6.32
C PRO A 51 -16.81 5.14 7.65
N LEU A 52 -15.51 5.37 7.85
CA LEU A 52 -14.99 5.95 9.10
C LEU A 52 -15.42 7.40 9.28
N ILE A 53 -15.36 8.22 8.22
CA ILE A 53 -15.88 9.60 8.27
C ILE A 53 -17.34 9.59 8.72
N ARG A 54 -18.18 8.77 8.07
CA ARG A 54 -19.61 8.69 8.38
C ARG A 54 -19.88 8.25 9.83
N LEU A 55 -19.05 7.36 10.37
CA LEU A 55 -19.20 6.90 11.75
C LEU A 55 -18.83 7.99 12.78
N PHE A 56 -17.78 8.77 12.48
CA PHE A 56 -17.24 9.77 13.42
C PHE A 56 -17.79 11.18 13.22
N GLU A 57 -18.52 11.46 12.14
CA GLU A 57 -19.15 12.75 11.86
C GLU A 57 -20.03 13.28 13.01
N PRO A 58 -20.81 12.47 13.75
CA PRO A 58 -21.58 12.97 14.89
C PRO A 58 -20.74 13.33 16.12
N ILE A 59 -19.49 12.86 16.18
CA ILE A 59 -18.62 12.95 17.35
C ILE A 59 -17.53 14.02 17.15
N LEU A 60 -17.00 14.13 15.94
CA LEU A 60 -15.89 15.01 15.59
C LEU A 60 -16.35 16.07 14.59
N GLN A 61 -15.87 17.31 14.74
CA GLN A 61 -16.23 18.42 13.85
C GLN A 61 -15.64 18.28 12.44
N ASN A 62 -14.46 17.65 12.30
CA ASN A 62 -13.77 17.45 11.02
C ASN A 62 -13.05 16.09 11.01
N PRO A 63 -13.79 14.96 11.01
CA PRO A 63 -13.21 13.62 11.15
C PRO A 63 -12.17 13.31 10.06
N GLU A 64 -12.35 13.83 8.84
CA GLU A 64 -11.39 13.61 7.75
C GLU A 64 -9.99 14.14 8.09
N LYS A 65 -9.89 15.40 8.53
CA LYS A 65 -8.60 16.02 8.89
C LYS A 65 -8.03 15.40 10.15
N THR A 66 -8.87 15.13 11.15
CA THR A 66 -8.41 14.59 12.43
C THR A 66 -7.87 13.16 12.31
N LEU A 67 -8.53 12.31 11.52
CA LEU A 67 -8.19 10.88 11.45
C LEU A 67 -7.09 10.60 10.41
N PHE A 68 -7.16 11.23 9.24
CA PHE A 68 -6.31 10.84 8.10
C PHE A 68 -5.13 11.78 7.86
N VAL A 69 -5.05 12.90 8.56
CA VAL A 69 -3.96 13.88 8.40
C VAL A 69 -3.36 14.20 9.76
N GLY A 70 -2.03 14.08 9.90
CA GLY A 70 -1.35 14.43 11.14
C GLY A 70 0.03 13.81 11.27
N GLU A 71 0.61 13.88 12.46
CA GLU A 71 1.87 13.19 12.78
C GLU A 71 1.68 11.68 12.91
N HIS A 72 0.51 11.25 13.39
CA HIS A 72 0.16 9.84 13.57
C HIS A 72 0.03 9.06 12.25
N THR A 73 -0.08 9.73 11.11
CA THR A 73 -0.15 9.09 9.78
C THR A 73 1.18 9.14 9.00
N ARG A 74 2.26 9.70 9.58
CA ARG A 74 3.56 9.82 8.88
C ARG A 74 4.35 8.52 8.81
N SER A 75 4.03 7.54 9.65
CA SER A 75 4.66 6.23 9.62
C SER A 75 3.94 5.31 8.64
N ILE A 76 4.43 5.27 7.40
CA ILE A 76 3.94 4.35 6.37
C ILE A 76 4.95 3.23 6.12
N TYR A 77 4.44 2.01 5.98
CA TYR A 77 5.24 0.91 5.46
C TYR A 77 5.45 1.12 3.96
N VAL A 78 6.71 1.12 3.53
CA VAL A 78 7.08 1.17 2.12
C VAL A 78 7.61 -0.21 1.75
N PRO A 79 7.02 -0.88 0.74
CA PRO A 79 7.46 -2.21 0.33
C PRO A 79 8.91 -2.17 -0.14
N LYS A 80 9.63 -3.28 0.12
CA LYS A 80 11.02 -3.44 -0.28
C LYS A 80 11.13 -3.53 -1.80
N LEU A 81 12.32 -3.20 -2.32
CA LEU A 81 12.59 -3.33 -3.74
C LEU A 81 12.56 -4.81 -4.13
N ALA A 82 11.69 -5.16 -5.07
CA ALA A 82 11.62 -6.52 -5.60
C ALA A 82 12.94 -6.88 -6.31
N ASN A 83 13.37 -8.14 -6.20
CA ASN A 83 14.57 -8.66 -6.86
C ASN A 83 14.34 -8.94 -8.37
N THR A 84 13.63 -8.03 -9.04
CA THR A 84 13.21 -8.12 -10.44
C THR A 84 13.52 -6.81 -11.17
N GLY A 85 13.76 -6.89 -12.49
CA GLY A 85 14.10 -5.73 -13.31
C GLY A 85 15.30 -4.93 -12.78
N LEU A 86 15.12 -3.61 -12.64
CA LEU A 86 16.13 -2.70 -12.08
C LEU A 86 16.52 -3.03 -10.63
N GLY A 87 15.63 -3.68 -9.88
CA GLY A 87 15.87 -4.02 -8.48
C GLY A 87 17.00 -5.03 -8.27
N LYS A 88 17.30 -5.85 -9.29
CA LYS A 88 18.43 -6.80 -9.26
C LYS A 88 19.80 -6.14 -9.13
N PHE A 89 19.92 -4.87 -9.55
CA PHE A 89 21.17 -4.13 -9.53
C PHE A 89 21.30 -3.20 -8.31
N ALA A 90 20.29 -3.18 -7.44
CA ALA A 90 20.32 -2.36 -6.25
C ALA A 90 21.13 -3.04 -5.14
N VAL A 91 22.04 -2.28 -4.51
CA VAL A 91 22.81 -2.74 -3.35
C VAL A 91 22.13 -2.20 -2.09
N ILE A 92 21.70 -3.10 -1.20
CA ILE A 92 21.11 -2.74 0.08
C ILE A 92 22.23 -2.27 1.03
N LYS A 93 22.13 -1.02 1.51
CA LYS A 93 23.05 -0.47 2.51
C LYS A 93 22.42 -0.47 3.89
N GLN A 94 23.20 -0.80 4.92
CA GLN A 94 22.77 -0.71 6.30
C GLN A 94 22.63 0.77 6.71
N THR A 95 21.61 1.06 7.53
CA THR A 95 21.35 2.41 8.03
C THR A 95 21.10 2.37 9.52
N CYS A 96 21.46 3.44 10.22
CA CYS A 96 21.21 3.57 11.65
C CYS A 96 19.70 3.54 11.92
N LEU A 97 19.26 2.71 12.88
CA LEU A 97 17.85 2.58 13.26
C LEU A 97 17.21 3.89 13.76
N SER A 98 18.01 4.81 14.32
CA SER A 98 17.53 6.08 14.86
C SER A 98 17.57 7.21 13.84
N CYS A 99 18.75 7.51 13.28
CA CYS A 99 18.93 8.69 12.41
C CYS A 99 18.89 8.38 10.91
N LYS A 100 18.71 7.11 10.51
CA LYS A 100 18.67 6.63 9.12
C LYS A 100 19.92 6.96 8.28
N ARG A 101 21.01 7.39 8.92
CA ARG A 101 22.30 7.63 8.27
C ARG A 101 22.89 6.29 7.82
N VAL A 102 23.43 6.27 6.60
CA VAL A 102 24.13 5.09 6.06
C VAL A 102 25.31 4.75 6.97
N VAL A 103 25.38 3.50 7.39
CA VAL A 103 26.53 2.93 8.09
C VAL A 103 27.41 2.33 7.00
N ASN A 104 28.61 2.87 6.81
CA ASN A 104 29.58 2.25 5.93
C ASN A 104 30.25 1.13 6.73
N ASP A 105 29.89 -0.11 6.42
CA ASP A 105 30.75 -1.25 6.77
C ASP A 105 32.01 -1.14 5.91
N GLN A 106 33.17 -1.16 6.56
CA GLN A 106 34.43 -1.49 5.89
C GLN A 106 34.42 -2.97 5.50
#